data_AF-A0A0V8GCT7-F1
#
_entry.id   AF-A0A0V8GCT7-F1
#
_cell.length_a   1.000
_cell.length_b   1.000
_cell.length_c   1.000
_cell.angle_alpha   90.00
_cell.angle_beta   90.00
_cell.angle_gamma   90.00
#
_symmetry.space_group_name_H-M   'P 1'
#
loop_
_entity.id
_entity.type
_entity.pdbx_description
1 polymer ?
#
loop_
_entity_poly.entity_id
_entity_poly.type
_entity_poly.pdbx_seq_one_letter_code
_entity_poly.pdbx_strand_id
1 'polypeptide(L)'
;MKRKQIFIMTLAVIATVTSTTTYIPAVDASTSSYRQAKTSLHLRQGASLEQPSLTVIPTGIYVTELSKVGTWSKVQYGTKIGYASTKYLLTDEQIGGKRIGHTLIANKNLALRSTYAPGENQQARAAFEKMRVAAKKEGITLVAFSTYRSYAYQKTLFDKYVARDGYEKASTYSAEPGKSEHQTGLAFDIGGADSTKYATFSFSKTKEAKWLFANAHRYGFHLRYPSGKESWTGYTYESWHYRYVGATLAARLKVSGLTMEEYFHLAPWKPVKVSTP
;
A
#
# COMPACT_ATOMS: atom_id res chain seq x y z
N MET A 1 27.45 -61.01 39.45
CA MET A 1 26.68 -60.52 38.27
C MET A 1 26.71 -59.00 38.23
N LYS A 2 27.59 -58.38 37.44
CA LYS A 2 27.69 -56.92 37.29
C LYS A 2 26.90 -56.51 36.03
N ARG A 3 25.81 -55.75 36.19
CA ARG A 3 25.03 -55.19 35.07
C ARG A 3 25.79 -53.97 34.51
N LYS A 4 26.21 -54.04 33.24
CA LYS A 4 26.76 -52.90 32.49
C LYS A 4 25.61 -51.96 32.12
N GLN A 5 25.66 -50.71 32.58
CA GLN A 5 24.84 -49.62 32.06
C GLN A 5 25.35 -49.23 30.67
N ILE A 6 24.48 -49.30 29.67
CA ILE A 6 24.73 -48.83 28.31
C ILE A 6 24.23 -47.38 28.26
N PHE A 7 25.16 -46.43 28.15
CA PHE A 7 24.85 -45.04 27.84
C PHE A 7 24.61 -44.93 26.33
N ILE A 8 23.36 -44.72 25.93
CA ILE A 8 23.03 -44.38 24.54
C ILE A 8 23.22 -42.86 24.42
N MET A 9 24.32 -42.46 23.78
CA MET A 9 24.58 -41.07 23.44
C MET A 9 23.82 -40.75 22.15
N THR A 10 22.68 -40.08 22.26
CA THR A 10 21.90 -39.65 21.11
C THR A 10 22.62 -38.51 20.42
N LEU A 11 23.21 -38.79 19.25
CA LEU A 11 23.86 -37.81 18.39
C LEU A 11 22.79 -36.89 17.78
N ALA A 12 22.70 -35.64 18.24
CA ALA A 12 21.86 -34.63 17.61
C ALA A 12 22.49 -34.20 16.28
N VAL A 13 21.94 -34.69 15.16
CA VAL A 13 22.29 -34.20 13.82
C VAL A 13 21.65 -32.82 13.67
N ILE A 14 22.44 -31.78 13.88
CA ILE A 14 22.07 -30.40 13.52
C ILE A 14 22.16 -30.31 11.99
N ALA A 15 21.03 -30.50 11.30
CA ALA A 15 20.92 -30.21 9.89
C ALA A 15 20.96 -28.68 9.71
N THR A 16 22.12 -28.13 9.35
CA THR A 16 22.24 -26.74 8.92
C THR A 16 21.55 -26.60 7.57
N VAL A 17 20.29 -26.16 7.58
CA VAL A 17 19.60 -25.73 6.36
C VAL A 17 20.24 -24.42 5.91
N THR A 18 21.22 -24.51 5.03
CA THR A 18 21.71 -23.35 4.28
C THR A 18 20.64 -22.97 3.27
N SER A 19 19.76 -22.04 3.65
CA SER A 19 18.85 -21.39 2.70
C SER A 19 19.68 -20.60 1.71
N THR A 20 20.02 -21.21 0.58
CA THR A 20 20.50 -20.51 -0.60
C THR A 20 19.33 -19.68 -1.13
N THR A 21 19.23 -18.45 -0.62
CA THR A 21 18.38 -17.44 -1.24
C THR A 21 19.03 -17.15 -2.58
N THR A 22 18.50 -17.72 -3.65
CA THR A 22 18.84 -17.27 -5.00
C THR A 22 18.46 -15.80 -5.06
N TYR A 23 19.47 -14.93 -4.94
CA TYR A 23 19.35 -13.52 -5.30
C TYR A 23 18.98 -13.51 -6.78
N ILE A 24 17.68 -13.33 -7.05
CA ILE A 24 17.23 -12.96 -8.39
C ILE A 24 17.61 -11.49 -8.51
N PRO A 25 18.62 -11.13 -9.34
CA PRO A 25 18.88 -9.72 -9.59
C PRO A 25 17.58 -9.09 -10.07
N ALA A 26 17.27 -7.90 -9.55
CA ALA A 26 16.14 -7.13 -10.05
C ALA A 26 16.26 -7.08 -11.57
N VAL A 27 15.24 -7.57 -12.28
CA VAL A 27 15.12 -7.38 -13.72
C VAL A 27 15.39 -5.91 -13.97
N ASP A 28 16.42 -5.64 -14.76
CA ASP A 28 16.97 -4.33 -15.02
C ASP A 28 15.83 -3.33 -15.27
N ALA A 29 15.58 -2.45 -14.30
CA ALA A 29 14.38 -1.62 -14.22
C ALA A 29 14.41 -0.44 -15.21
N SER A 30 15.33 -0.44 -16.17
CA SER A 30 15.76 0.73 -16.92
C SER A 30 15.07 0.94 -18.29
N THR A 31 14.23 0.02 -18.77
CA THR A 31 13.55 0.18 -20.09
C THR A 31 12.03 -0.05 -20.10
N SER A 32 11.45 -0.58 -19.02
CA SER A 32 10.01 -0.84 -18.96
C SER A 32 9.21 0.41 -18.58
N SER A 33 8.39 0.91 -19.51
CA SER A 33 7.42 1.96 -19.19
C SER A 33 6.22 1.34 -18.46
N TYR A 34 5.80 1.91 -17.33
CA TYR A 34 4.63 1.44 -16.60
C TYR A 34 3.47 2.39 -16.83
N ARG A 35 2.26 1.83 -16.87
CA ARG A 35 1.01 2.58 -16.99
C ARG A 35 0.02 2.11 -15.94
N GLN A 36 -0.84 3.00 -15.47
CA GLN A 36 -1.94 2.61 -14.58
C GLN A 36 -3.28 2.69 -15.30
N ALA A 37 -4.10 1.66 -15.16
CA ALA A 37 -5.47 1.69 -15.69
C ALA A 37 -6.30 2.77 -14.98
N LYS A 38 -6.74 3.79 -15.72
CA LYS A 38 -7.59 4.89 -15.22
C LYS A 38 -8.98 4.41 -14.81
N THR A 39 -9.46 3.36 -15.45
CA THR A 39 -10.76 2.72 -15.25
C THR A 39 -10.62 1.22 -15.54
N SER A 40 -11.68 0.44 -15.33
CA SER A 40 -11.71 -0.94 -15.79
C SER A 40 -11.54 -0.98 -17.30
N LEU A 41 -10.49 -1.67 -17.76
CA LEU A 41 -10.00 -1.56 -19.12
C LEU A 41 -9.82 -2.94 -19.73
N HIS A 42 -10.46 -3.19 -20.88
CA HIS A 42 -10.27 -4.43 -21.61
C HIS A 42 -8.84 -4.55 -22.14
N LEU A 43 -8.19 -5.66 -21.82
CA LEU A 43 -7.00 -6.13 -22.51
C LEU A 43 -7.46 -6.98 -23.70
N ARG A 44 -7.09 -6.61 -24.92
CA ARG A 44 -7.55 -7.25 -26.16
C ARG A 44 -6.45 -8.01 -26.87
N GLN A 45 -6.82 -8.95 -27.72
CA GLN A 45 -5.86 -9.73 -28.53
C GLN A 45 -5.09 -8.87 -29.54
N GLY A 46 -5.72 -7.81 -30.07
CA GLY A 46 -5.09 -6.88 -31.01
C GLY A 46 -5.48 -5.42 -30.75
N ALA A 47 -4.84 -4.51 -31.47
CA ALA A 47 -4.95 -3.06 -31.32
C ALA A 47 -6.23 -2.46 -31.94
N SER A 48 -7.39 -3.03 -31.62
CA SER A 48 -8.69 -2.49 -32.07
C SER A 48 -9.83 -2.93 -31.14
N LEU A 49 -10.99 -2.26 -31.22
CA LEU A 49 -12.14 -2.55 -30.36
C LEU A 49 -12.89 -3.82 -30.77
N GLU A 50 -12.72 -4.24 -32.01
CA GLU A 50 -13.30 -5.43 -32.63
C GLU A 50 -12.59 -6.71 -32.15
N GLN A 51 -11.36 -6.58 -31.65
CA GLN A 51 -10.56 -7.72 -31.19
C GLN A 51 -11.09 -8.29 -29.87
N PRO A 52 -11.11 -9.63 -29.70
CA PRO A 52 -11.60 -10.26 -28.48
C PRO A 52 -10.89 -9.76 -27.23
N SER A 53 -11.66 -9.64 -26.13
CA SER A 53 -11.09 -9.33 -24.82
C SER A 53 -10.48 -10.59 -24.20
N LEU A 54 -9.21 -10.51 -23.83
CA LEU A 54 -8.48 -11.54 -23.09
C LEU A 54 -8.82 -11.53 -21.60
N THR A 55 -9.01 -10.33 -21.05
CA THR A 55 -9.39 -10.06 -19.65
C THR A 55 -9.74 -8.59 -19.50
N VAL A 56 -10.25 -8.22 -18.32
CA VAL A 56 -10.34 -6.82 -17.87
C VAL A 56 -9.21 -6.54 -16.88
N ILE A 57 -8.52 -5.42 -17.06
CA ILE A 57 -7.58 -4.83 -16.11
C ILE A 57 -8.38 -3.94 -15.16
N PRO A 58 -8.41 -4.20 -13.85
CA PRO A 58 -9.11 -3.36 -12.89
C PRO A 58 -8.54 -1.93 -12.81
N THR A 59 -9.36 -0.97 -12.42
CA THR A 59 -8.94 0.41 -12.13
C THR A 59 -7.79 0.44 -11.11
N GLY A 60 -6.83 1.34 -11.31
CA GLY A 60 -5.71 1.56 -10.39
C GLY A 60 -4.60 0.52 -10.49
N ILE A 61 -4.73 -0.48 -11.36
CA ILE A 61 -3.70 -1.51 -11.56
C ILE A 61 -2.62 -1.02 -12.52
N TYR A 62 -1.37 -1.21 -12.11
CA TYR A 62 -0.21 -0.99 -12.98
C TYR A 62 -0.02 -2.16 -13.95
N VAL A 63 0.32 -1.82 -15.18
CA VAL A 63 0.71 -2.73 -16.25
C VAL A 63 2.05 -2.29 -16.82
N THR A 64 2.81 -3.24 -17.36
CA THR A 64 4.04 -2.96 -18.09
C THR A 64 3.71 -2.70 -19.54
N GLU A 65 4.01 -1.51 -20.05
CA GLU A 65 3.90 -1.16 -21.47
C GLU A 65 5.13 -1.66 -22.22
N LEU A 66 4.90 -2.54 -23.20
CA LEU A 66 5.92 -3.22 -23.98
C LEU A 66 6.19 -2.52 -25.31
N SER A 67 5.14 -1.96 -25.94
CA SER A 67 5.23 -1.20 -27.18
C SER A 67 3.94 -0.41 -27.42
N LYS A 68 3.95 0.49 -28.40
CA LYS A 68 2.81 1.31 -28.79
C LYS A 68 2.56 1.23 -30.28
N VAL A 69 1.28 1.15 -30.67
CA VAL A 69 0.80 1.19 -32.05
C VAL A 69 -0.39 2.15 -32.11
N GLY A 70 -0.18 3.34 -32.69
CA GLY A 70 -1.20 4.40 -32.71
C GLY A 70 -1.71 4.76 -31.32
N THR A 71 -3.01 4.60 -31.08
CA THR A 71 -3.70 4.87 -29.81
C THR A 71 -3.81 3.65 -28.89
N TRP A 72 -3.03 2.60 -29.15
CA TRP A 72 -3.01 1.36 -28.39
C TRP A 72 -1.61 1.06 -27.86
N SER A 73 -1.56 0.58 -26.62
CA SER A 73 -0.34 0.06 -26.01
C SER A 73 -0.44 -1.45 -25.93
N LYS A 74 0.60 -2.15 -26.38
CA LYS A 74 0.80 -3.55 -26.02
C LYS A 74 1.30 -3.59 -24.59
N VAL A 75 0.55 -4.21 -23.69
CA VAL A 75 0.84 -4.24 -22.26
C VAL A 75 0.84 -5.65 -21.72
N GLN A 76 1.63 -5.87 -20.67
CA GLN A 76 1.59 -7.07 -19.85
C GLN A 76 0.79 -6.79 -18.57
N TYR A 77 -0.19 -7.65 -18.31
CA TYR A 77 -0.96 -7.69 -17.08
C TYR A 77 -0.94 -9.11 -16.50
N GLY A 78 -0.20 -9.29 -15.41
CA GLY A 78 0.10 -10.62 -14.88
C GLY A 78 0.87 -11.45 -15.92
N THR A 79 0.34 -12.62 -16.27
CA THR A 79 0.89 -13.49 -17.32
C THR A 79 0.32 -13.20 -18.71
N LYS A 80 -0.69 -12.33 -18.83
CA LYS A 80 -1.34 -12.02 -20.10
C LYS A 80 -0.66 -10.85 -20.79
N ILE A 81 -0.44 -10.97 -22.09
CA ILE A 81 0.04 -9.89 -22.96
C ILE A 81 -1.06 -9.61 -23.98
N GLY A 82 -1.40 -8.34 -24.17
CA GLY A 82 -2.41 -7.90 -25.13
C GLY A 82 -2.35 -6.40 -25.35
N TYR A 83 -3.40 -5.83 -25.92
CA TYR A 83 -3.48 -4.42 -26.26
C TYR A 83 -4.55 -3.70 -25.44
N ALA A 84 -4.23 -2.50 -24.98
CA ALA A 84 -5.13 -1.64 -24.22
C ALA A 84 -5.05 -0.21 -24.77
N SER A 85 -6.18 0.50 -24.78
CA SER A 85 -6.22 1.86 -25.31
C SER A 85 -5.44 2.83 -24.42
N THR A 86 -4.56 3.62 -25.02
CA THR A 86 -3.72 4.60 -24.31
C THR A 86 -4.56 5.68 -23.62
N LYS A 87 -5.80 5.92 -24.09
CA LYS A 87 -6.75 6.87 -23.49
C LYS A 87 -7.05 6.57 -22.01
N TYR A 88 -6.94 5.29 -21.63
CA TYR A 88 -7.27 4.81 -20.27
C TYR A 88 -6.04 4.35 -19.51
N LEU A 89 -4.83 4.70 -19.97
CA LEU A 89 -3.56 4.37 -19.35
C LEU A 89 -2.86 5.65 -18.89
N LEU A 90 -2.78 5.84 -17.58
CA LEU A 90 -2.12 6.98 -16.97
C LEU A 90 -0.60 6.80 -16.94
N THR A 91 0.12 7.90 -17.13
CA THR A 91 1.57 7.99 -16.89
C THR A 91 1.85 8.28 -15.41
N ASP A 92 3.08 8.00 -14.95
CA ASP A 92 3.52 8.39 -13.60
C ASP A 92 3.39 9.91 -13.38
N GLU A 93 3.65 10.72 -14.40
CA GLU A 93 3.53 12.18 -14.33
C GLU A 93 2.09 12.65 -14.10
N GLN A 94 1.13 11.99 -14.77
CA GLN A 94 -0.31 12.26 -14.62
C GLN A 94 -0.85 11.81 -13.25
N ILE A 95 -0.23 10.81 -12.63
CA ILE A 95 -0.58 10.32 -11.30
C ILE A 95 0.06 11.19 -10.22
N GLY A 96 1.33 11.57 -10.41
CA GLY A 96 2.18 12.15 -9.36
C GLY A 96 2.68 11.08 -8.38
N GLY A 97 3.12 11.52 -7.20
CA GLY A 97 3.79 10.66 -6.24
C GLY A 97 5.09 10.06 -6.81
N LYS A 98 5.50 8.90 -6.29
CA LYS A 98 6.61 8.12 -6.84
C LYS A 98 6.20 6.67 -7.01
N ARG A 99 6.40 6.12 -8.21
CA ARG A 99 6.22 4.70 -8.46
C ARG A 99 7.55 3.96 -8.32
N ILE A 100 7.53 2.83 -7.62
CA ILE A 100 8.64 1.87 -7.54
C ILE A 100 8.09 0.50 -7.90
N GLY A 101 8.45 -0.02 -9.07
CA GLY A 101 7.80 -1.20 -9.66
C GLY A 101 6.30 -0.94 -9.87
N HIS A 102 5.44 -1.75 -9.24
CA HIS A 102 3.98 -1.56 -9.22
C HIS A 102 3.46 -0.82 -7.97
N THR A 103 4.35 -0.34 -7.11
CA THR A 103 3.96 0.32 -5.85
C THR A 103 3.97 1.84 -6.05
N LEU A 104 2.79 2.46 -5.91
CA LEU A 104 2.66 3.91 -5.84
C LEU A 104 2.90 4.40 -4.40
N ILE A 105 3.79 5.36 -4.23
CA ILE A 105 4.11 5.97 -2.95
C ILE A 105 3.64 7.43 -3.00
N ALA A 106 2.76 7.77 -2.06
CA ALA A 106 2.32 9.13 -1.79
C ALA A 106 2.63 9.43 -0.31
N ASN A 107 3.27 10.56 -0.07
CA ASN A 107 3.61 11.04 1.27
C ASN A 107 3.86 12.55 1.22
N LYS A 108 4.36 13.13 2.32
CA LYS A 108 4.59 14.58 2.39
C LYS A 108 5.59 15.13 1.37
N ASN A 109 6.53 14.30 0.92
CA ASN A 109 7.56 14.66 -0.06
C ASN A 109 7.12 14.32 -1.50
N LEU A 110 6.09 13.50 -1.67
CA LEU A 110 5.69 12.89 -2.93
C LEU A 110 4.18 13.06 -3.14
N ALA A 111 3.78 14.23 -3.62
CA ALA A 111 2.39 14.59 -3.81
C ALA A 111 1.80 14.00 -5.10
N LEU A 112 0.56 13.51 -5.00
CA LEU A 112 -0.28 13.12 -6.12
C LEU A 112 -0.84 14.35 -6.84
N ARG A 113 -1.14 14.21 -8.13
CA ARG A 113 -1.78 15.26 -8.93
C ARG A 113 -3.22 15.48 -8.48
N SER A 114 -3.71 16.71 -8.56
CA SER A 114 -5.11 17.04 -8.22
C SER A 114 -6.14 16.34 -9.10
N THR A 115 -5.76 15.98 -10.32
CA THR A 115 -6.60 15.25 -11.29
C THR A 115 -6.57 13.73 -11.09
N TYR A 116 -5.69 13.21 -10.24
CA TYR A 116 -5.62 11.78 -9.96
C TYR A 116 -6.71 11.37 -8.96
N ALA A 117 -7.73 10.66 -9.47
CA ALA A 117 -8.93 10.30 -8.73
C ALA A 117 -9.36 8.86 -9.06
N PRO A 118 -8.61 7.83 -8.62
CA PRO A 118 -8.88 6.43 -8.98
C PRO A 118 -10.13 5.84 -8.32
N GLY A 119 -10.68 6.49 -7.28
CA GLY A 119 -11.70 5.89 -6.41
C GLY A 119 -11.08 4.87 -5.44
N GLU A 120 -11.92 4.19 -4.65
CA GLU A 120 -11.46 3.10 -3.79
C GLU A 120 -10.99 1.91 -4.64
N ASN A 121 -9.82 1.37 -4.33
CA ASN A 121 -9.28 0.24 -5.06
C ASN A 121 -10.05 -1.04 -4.73
N GLN A 122 -10.66 -1.66 -5.74
CA GLN A 122 -11.49 -2.85 -5.56
C GLN A 122 -10.72 -4.07 -5.05
N GLN A 123 -9.44 -4.23 -5.40
CA GLN A 123 -8.61 -5.32 -4.88
C GLN A 123 -8.29 -5.12 -3.40
N ALA A 124 -7.99 -3.89 -2.99
CA ALA A 124 -7.79 -3.54 -1.59
C ALA A 124 -9.08 -3.76 -0.78
N ARG A 125 -10.25 -3.35 -1.31
CA ARG A 125 -11.55 -3.64 -0.68
C ARG A 125 -11.79 -5.13 -0.54
N ALA A 126 -11.60 -5.92 -1.60
CA ALA A 126 -11.77 -7.37 -1.54
C ALA A 126 -10.82 -8.02 -0.53
N ALA A 127 -9.59 -7.51 -0.41
CA ALA A 127 -8.64 -7.96 0.60
C ALA A 127 -9.08 -7.58 2.03
N PHE A 128 -9.63 -6.37 2.22
CA PHE A 128 -10.20 -5.94 3.49
C PHE A 128 -11.39 -6.83 3.90
N GLU A 129 -12.29 -7.17 2.97
CA GLU A 129 -13.42 -8.05 3.28
C GLU A 129 -12.97 -9.45 3.72
N LYS A 130 -11.93 -10.01 3.08
CA LYS A 130 -11.30 -11.27 3.52
C LYS A 130 -10.73 -11.15 4.93
N MET A 131 -10.01 -10.06 5.21
CA MET A 131 -9.46 -9.77 6.54
C MET A 131 -10.57 -9.64 7.59
N ARG A 132 -11.65 -8.93 7.27
CA ARG A 132 -12.81 -8.73 8.14
C ARG A 132 -13.51 -10.05 8.48
N VAL A 133 -13.71 -10.92 7.49
CA VAL A 133 -14.30 -12.25 7.71
C VAL A 133 -13.40 -13.11 8.61
N ALA A 134 -12.08 -13.07 8.43
CA ALA A 134 -11.16 -13.81 9.28
C ALA A 134 -11.16 -13.28 10.72
N ALA A 135 -11.06 -11.97 10.91
CA ALA A 135 -11.15 -11.33 12.21
C ALA A 135 -12.46 -11.70 12.93
N LYS A 136 -13.58 -11.75 12.20
CA LYS A 136 -14.88 -12.09 12.76
C LYS A 136 -14.94 -13.50 13.34
N LYS A 137 -14.22 -14.46 12.74
CA LYS A 137 -14.11 -15.84 13.26
C LYS A 137 -13.38 -15.89 14.61
N GLU A 138 -12.58 -14.88 14.92
CA GLU A 138 -11.87 -14.72 16.20
C GLU A 138 -12.60 -13.75 17.14
N GLY A 139 -13.87 -13.41 16.87
CA GLY A 139 -14.65 -12.49 17.71
C GLY A 139 -14.19 -11.04 17.64
N ILE A 140 -13.47 -10.65 16.57
CA ILE A 140 -13.00 -9.30 16.30
C ILE A 140 -13.86 -8.67 15.20
N THR A 141 -14.44 -7.50 15.47
CA THR A 141 -15.19 -6.73 14.47
C THR A 141 -14.28 -5.67 13.88
N LEU A 142 -14.12 -5.66 12.56
CA LEU A 142 -13.37 -4.63 11.84
C LEU A 142 -14.30 -3.81 10.96
N VAL A 143 -14.11 -2.48 10.97
CA VAL A 143 -14.88 -1.52 10.18
C VAL A 143 -13.91 -0.60 9.44
N ALA A 144 -13.94 -0.60 8.10
CA ALA A 144 -13.25 0.40 7.31
C ALA A 144 -14.11 1.67 7.27
N PHE A 145 -13.78 2.66 8.10
CA PHE A 145 -14.61 3.86 8.29
C PHE A 145 -14.20 5.04 7.40
N SER A 146 -13.00 5.01 6.82
CA SER A 146 -12.51 6.01 5.86
C SER A 146 -11.53 5.35 4.90
N THR A 147 -11.75 5.52 3.60
CA THR A 147 -10.95 4.85 2.55
C THR A 147 -10.53 5.83 1.47
N TYR A 148 -11.14 5.85 0.30
CA TYR A 148 -10.79 6.83 -0.73
C TYR A 148 -11.24 8.24 -0.33
N ARG A 149 -10.31 9.20 -0.43
CA ARG A 149 -10.58 10.63 -0.30
C ARG A 149 -10.03 11.34 -1.52
N SER A 150 -10.89 12.04 -2.26
CA SER A 150 -10.45 12.83 -3.42
C SER A 150 -9.56 14.00 -2.99
N TYR A 151 -8.78 14.52 -3.94
CA TYR A 151 -7.97 15.73 -3.70
C TYR A 151 -8.83 16.90 -3.18
N ALA A 152 -9.98 17.14 -3.84
CA ALA A 152 -10.88 18.24 -3.48
C ALA A 152 -11.44 18.08 -2.06
N TYR A 153 -11.85 16.87 -1.68
CA TYR A 153 -12.32 16.59 -0.33
C TYR A 153 -11.20 16.78 0.70
N GLN A 154 -9.99 16.28 0.40
CA GLN A 154 -8.82 16.46 1.27
C GLN A 154 -8.49 17.93 1.48
N LYS A 155 -8.63 18.77 0.42
CA LYS A 155 -8.45 20.22 0.53
C LYS A 155 -9.43 20.83 1.54
N THR A 156 -10.73 20.59 1.37
CA THR A 156 -11.76 21.11 2.28
C THR A 156 -11.51 20.66 3.72
N LEU A 157 -11.13 19.39 3.92
CA LEU A 157 -10.84 18.85 5.24
C LEU A 157 -9.61 19.51 5.88
N PHE A 158 -8.53 19.67 5.11
CA PHE A 158 -7.30 20.28 5.59
C PHE A 158 -7.51 21.76 5.94
N ASP A 159 -8.19 22.52 5.08
CA ASP A 159 -8.51 23.94 5.31
C ASP A 159 -9.31 24.12 6.62
N LYS A 160 -10.27 23.22 6.90
CA LYS A 160 -11.04 23.21 8.15
C LYS A 160 -10.15 23.00 9.38
N TYR A 161 -9.16 22.11 9.30
CA TYR A 161 -8.23 21.87 10.40
C TYR A 161 -7.25 23.02 10.59
N VAL A 162 -6.74 23.61 9.50
CA VAL A 162 -5.91 24.82 9.57
C VAL A 162 -6.66 25.95 10.26
N ALA A 163 -7.93 26.18 9.89
CA ALA A 163 -8.76 27.21 10.52
C ALA A 163 -9.00 26.98 12.03
N ARG A 164 -9.06 25.71 12.47
CA ARG A 164 -9.32 25.35 13.87
C ARG A 164 -8.05 25.32 14.72
N ASP A 165 -6.95 24.81 14.18
CA ASP A 165 -5.78 24.38 14.93
C ASP A 165 -4.46 25.03 14.49
N GLY A 166 -4.46 25.80 13.40
CA GLY A 166 -3.25 26.34 12.77
C GLY A 166 -2.57 25.36 11.81
N TYR A 167 -1.78 25.89 10.87
CA TYR A 167 -1.17 25.11 9.80
C TYR A 167 -0.16 24.08 10.32
N GLU A 168 0.69 24.47 11.26
CA GLU A 168 1.75 23.62 11.81
C GLU A 168 1.15 22.39 12.47
N LYS A 169 0.14 22.58 13.33
CA LYS A 169 -0.54 21.50 14.04
C LYS A 169 -1.35 20.63 13.08
N ALA A 170 -2.17 21.23 12.21
CA ALA A 170 -2.96 20.50 11.22
C ALA A 170 -2.09 19.64 10.30
N SER A 171 -0.90 20.12 9.93
CA SER A 171 0.04 19.39 9.09
C SER A 171 0.62 18.13 9.75
N THR A 172 0.54 17.95 11.07
CA THR A 172 1.09 16.77 11.76
C THR A 172 0.17 15.55 11.76
N TYR A 173 -1.14 15.78 11.87
CA TYR A 173 -2.17 14.73 12.00
C TYR A 173 -3.14 14.68 10.81
N SER A 174 -3.06 15.64 9.90
CA SER A 174 -3.76 15.64 8.62
C SER A 174 -2.74 15.80 7.49
N ALA A 175 -3.23 15.78 6.25
CA ALA A 175 -2.42 15.90 5.06
C ALA A 175 -2.91 17.07 4.20
N GLU A 176 -1.98 17.85 3.68
CA GLU A 176 -2.28 18.74 2.56
C GLU A 176 -2.84 17.93 1.39
N PRO A 177 -3.70 18.53 0.54
CA PRO A 177 -4.23 17.85 -0.63
C PRO A 177 -3.09 17.38 -1.55
N GLY A 178 -3.20 16.17 -2.09
CA GLY A 178 -2.13 15.51 -2.84
C GLY A 178 -1.15 14.71 -1.97
N LYS A 179 -0.97 15.04 -0.69
CA LYS A 179 -0.05 14.34 0.22
C LYS A 179 -0.71 13.23 1.04
N SER A 180 -2.05 13.11 0.97
CA SER A 180 -2.84 12.07 1.64
C SER A 180 -2.78 10.74 0.88
N GLU A 181 -2.41 9.65 1.55
CA GLU A 181 -2.46 8.31 0.94
C GLU A 181 -3.89 7.88 0.56
N HIS A 182 -4.92 8.43 1.20
CA HIS A 182 -6.31 8.12 0.85
C HIS A 182 -6.67 8.46 -0.59
N GLN A 183 -5.98 9.43 -1.21
CA GLN A 183 -6.19 9.74 -2.61
C GLN A 183 -5.74 8.61 -3.55
N THR A 184 -4.88 7.71 -3.08
CA THR A 184 -4.52 6.49 -3.86
C THR A 184 -5.66 5.48 -3.96
N GLY A 185 -6.66 5.56 -3.08
CA GLY A 185 -7.69 4.52 -2.93
C GLY A 185 -7.20 3.23 -2.29
N LEU A 186 -5.94 3.19 -1.82
CA LEU A 186 -5.30 2.01 -1.22
C LEU A 186 -5.15 2.12 0.30
N ALA A 187 -5.46 3.28 0.89
CA ALA A 187 -5.43 3.49 2.33
C ALA A 187 -6.81 3.27 2.96
N PHE A 188 -6.80 2.62 4.12
CA PHE A 188 -7.98 2.23 4.88
C PHE A 188 -7.75 2.62 6.33
N ASP A 189 -8.55 3.55 6.85
CA ASP A 189 -8.71 3.73 8.27
C ASP A 189 -9.66 2.67 8.80
N ILE A 190 -9.14 1.83 9.70
CA ILE A 190 -9.84 0.66 10.21
C ILE A 190 -10.06 0.81 11.71
N GLY A 191 -11.32 0.71 12.11
CA GLY A 191 -11.79 0.74 13.49
C GLY A 191 -12.42 -0.58 13.92
N GLY A 192 -12.93 -0.58 15.16
CA GLY A 192 -13.60 -1.71 15.79
C GLY A 192 -15.11 -1.59 15.92
N ALA A 193 -15.73 -2.37 16.81
CA ALA A 193 -17.16 -2.24 17.12
C ALA A 193 -17.51 -0.89 17.79
N ASP A 194 -16.56 -0.31 18.52
CA ASP A 194 -16.73 0.94 19.26
C ASP A 194 -16.21 2.13 18.43
N SER A 195 -17.15 2.86 17.82
CA SER A 195 -16.85 4.02 16.97
C SER A 195 -16.29 5.22 17.73
N THR A 196 -16.48 5.29 19.06
CA THR A 196 -15.95 6.40 19.88
C THR A 196 -14.42 6.41 19.93
N LYS A 197 -13.79 5.29 19.58
CA LYS A 197 -12.33 5.14 19.56
C LYS A 197 -11.70 5.42 18.20
N TYR A 198 -12.49 5.56 17.13
CA TYR A 198 -11.97 5.71 15.77
C TYR A 198 -11.10 6.96 15.64
N ALA A 199 -9.99 6.83 14.91
CA ALA A 199 -9.03 7.91 14.69
C ALA A 199 -8.51 8.59 15.98
N THR A 200 -8.45 7.83 17.08
CA THR A 200 -7.87 8.30 18.35
C THR A 200 -6.81 7.34 18.87
N PHE A 201 -5.90 7.84 19.71
CA PHE A 201 -4.91 7.02 20.38
C PHE A 201 -5.52 5.86 21.18
N SER A 202 -6.75 6.01 21.69
CA SER A 202 -7.44 4.97 22.45
C SER A 202 -7.69 3.69 21.64
N PHE A 203 -7.80 3.78 20.31
CA PHE A 203 -7.94 2.62 19.43
C PHE A 203 -6.75 1.66 19.58
N SER A 204 -5.53 2.17 19.75
CA SER A 204 -4.31 1.36 19.89
C SER A 204 -4.35 0.35 21.04
N LYS A 205 -5.20 0.58 22.05
CA LYS A 205 -5.35 -0.27 23.24
C LYS A 205 -6.38 -1.38 23.04
N THR A 206 -7.18 -1.32 21.98
CA THR A 206 -8.27 -2.27 21.70
C THR A 206 -7.76 -3.63 21.24
N LYS A 207 -8.62 -4.66 21.32
CA LYS A 207 -8.33 -5.99 20.77
C LYS A 207 -8.24 -5.95 19.24
N GLU A 208 -9.01 -5.08 18.60
CA GLU A 208 -9.04 -4.86 17.15
C GLU A 208 -7.70 -4.32 16.64
N ALA A 209 -7.15 -3.29 17.28
CA ALA A 209 -5.85 -2.73 16.88
C ALA A 209 -4.71 -3.75 17.07
N LYS A 210 -4.71 -4.50 18.18
CA LYS A 210 -3.74 -5.58 18.42
C LYS A 210 -3.85 -6.68 17.36
N TRP A 211 -5.07 -7.08 17.02
CA TRP A 211 -5.32 -8.08 15.98
C TRP A 211 -4.85 -7.60 14.61
N LEU A 212 -5.17 -6.35 14.22
CA LEU A 212 -4.71 -5.76 12.96
C LEU A 212 -3.18 -5.74 12.88
N PHE A 213 -2.51 -5.26 13.95
CA PHE A 213 -1.06 -5.21 13.99
C PHE A 213 -0.43 -6.61 13.78
N ALA A 214 -1.03 -7.64 14.35
CA ALA A 214 -0.56 -9.02 14.18
C ALA A 214 -0.86 -9.59 12.78
N ASN A 215 -2.03 -9.32 12.21
CA ASN A 215 -2.59 -10.12 11.11
C ASN A 215 -2.76 -9.41 9.77
N ALA A 216 -2.83 -8.07 9.73
CA ALA A 216 -3.21 -7.32 8.53
C ALA A 216 -2.30 -7.61 7.31
N HIS A 217 -1.02 -7.85 7.56
CA HIS A 217 -0.03 -8.18 6.53
C HIS A 217 -0.37 -9.43 5.71
N ARG A 218 -1.05 -10.41 6.32
CA ARG A 218 -1.50 -11.65 5.65
C ARG A 218 -2.52 -11.36 4.55
N TYR A 219 -3.18 -10.22 4.63
CA TYR A 219 -4.18 -9.74 3.68
C TYR A 219 -3.64 -8.61 2.80
N GLY A 220 -2.34 -8.33 2.85
CA GLY A 220 -1.71 -7.30 2.03
C GLY A 220 -1.76 -5.89 2.60
N PHE A 221 -2.10 -5.73 3.87
CA PHE A 221 -2.15 -4.43 4.55
C PHE A 221 -0.94 -4.21 5.46
N HIS A 222 -0.37 -3.01 5.41
CA HIS A 222 0.74 -2.57 6.25
C HIS A 222 0.30 -1.39 7.13
N LEU A 223 0.65 -1.42 8.42
CA LEU A 223 0.46 -0.27 9.31
C LEU A 223 1.39 0.86 8.86
N ARG A 224 0.82 1.89 8.25
CA ARG A 224 1.59 2.87 7.46
C ARG A 224 2.39 3.86 8.31
N TYR A 225 1.81 4.24 9.45
CA TYR A 225 2.34 5.27 10.35
C TYR A 225 2.54 4.67 11.75
N PRO A 226 3.58 3.84 11.95
CA PRO A 226 3.87 3.23 13.25
C PRO A 226 4.50 4.25 14.23
N SER A 227 4.37 3.97 15.52
CA SER A 227 4.95 4.80 16.59
C SER A 227 6.47 4.89 16.49
N GLY A 228 7.04 6.07 16.70
CA GLY A 228 8.48 6.30 16.69
C GLY A 228 9.11 6.38 15.29
N LYS A 229 8.30 6.45 14.24
CA LYS A 229 8.73 6.58 12.84
C LYS A 229 8.25 7.89 12.19
N GLU A 230 7.84 8.86 12.99
CA GLU A 230 7.32 10.15 12.53
C GLU A 230 8.35 10.94 11.72
N SER A 231 9.65 10.82 12.04
CA SER A 231 10.74 11.42 11.26
C SER A 231 10.91 10.79 9.88
N TRP A 232 10.45 9.56 9.68
CA TRP A 232 10.48 8.89 8.38
C TRP A 232 9.22 9.17 7.57
N THR A 233 8.05 8.95 8.17
CA THR A 233 6.77 9.03 7.47
C THR A 233 6.26 10.47 7.34
N GLY A 234 6.65 11.33 8.27
CA GLY A 234 6.13 12.67 8.44
C GLY A 234 4.76 12.74 9.13
N TYR A 235 4.15 11.62 9.52
CA TYR A 235 2.84 11.57 10.17
C TYR A 235 2.98 11.01 11.59
N THR A 236 2.14 11.49 12.50
CA THR A 236 2.04 10.95 13.86
C THR A 236 1.59 9.49 13.83
N TYR A 237 1.75 8.79 14.96
CA TYR A 237 1.28 7.41 15.09
C TYR A 237 -0.23 7.29 14.83
N GLU A 238 -0.59 6.47 13.85
CA GLU A 238 -1.99 6.18 13.49
C GLU A 238 -2.26 4.67 13.54
N SER A 239 -2.65 4.19 14.71
CA SER A 239 -2.98 2.76 14.94
C SER A 239 -4.09 2.18 14.04
N TRP A 240 -4.85 3.05 13.37
CA TRP A 240 -5.97 2.73 12.49
C TRP A 240 -5.63 2.78 11.00
N HIS A 241 -4.54 3.44 10.58
CA HIS A 241 -4.27 3.67 9.15
C HIS A 241 -3.46 2.53 8.54
N TYR A 242 -4.11 1.77 7.67
CA TYR A 242 -3.51 0.64 6.97
C TYR A 242 -3.46 0.89 5.47
N ARG A 243 -2.27 0.66 4.90
CA ARG A 243 -2.01 0.80 3.47
C ARG A 243 -2.01 -0.58 2.80
N TYR A 244 -2.85 -0.77 1.78
CA TYR A 244 -2.79 -1.95 0.94
C TYR A 244 -1.58 -1.86 -0.01
N VAL A 245 -0.72 -2.87 0.05
CA VAL A 245 0.51 -3.02 -0.74
C VAL A 245 0.61 -4.39 -1.41
N GLY A 246 -0.40 -5.24 -1.24
CA GLY A 246 -0.38 -6.65 -1.67
C GLY A 246 0.35 -7.56 -0.68
N ALA A 247 0.03 -8.86 -0.71
CA ALA A 247 0.46 -9.82 0.30
C ALA A 247 1.99 -9.94 0.42
N THR A 248 2.71 -10.00 -0.70
CA THR A 248 4.17 -10.18 -0.71
C THR A 248 4.90 -9.02 -0.06
N LEU A 249 4.58 -7.78 -0.44
CA LEU A 249 5.23 -6.61 0.13
C LEU A 249 4.82 -6.38 1.58
N ALA A 250 3.54 -6.61 1.92
CA ALA A 250 3.08 -6.48 3.31
C ALA A 250 3.78 -7.47 4.24
N ALA A 251 4.00 -8.72 3.79
CA ALA A 251 4.77 -9.71 4.55
C ALA A 251 6.22 -9.28 4.76
N ARG A 252 6.89 -8.76 3.71
CA ARG A 252 8.28 -8.25 3.82
C ARG A 252 8.38 -7.08 4.80
N LEU A 253 7.45 -6.11 4.72
CA LEU A 253 7.39 -4.98 5.63
C LEU A 253 7.11 -5.42 7.08
N LYS A 254 6.24 -6.43 7.27
CA LYS A 254 5.96 -6.98 8.60
C LYS A 254 7.21 -7.62 9.22
N VAL A 255 7.95 -8.39 8.44
CA VAL A 255 9.17 -9.08 8.90
C VAL A 255 10.29 -8.08 9.18
N SER A 256 10.48 -7.08 8.33
CA SER A 256 11.56 -6.12 8.50
C SER A 256 11.28 -5.08 9.59
N GLY A 257 10.01 -4.81 9.90
CA GLY A 257 9.63 -3.74 10.83
C GLY A 257 9.88 -2.32 10.28
N LEU A 258 10.23 -2.21 9.00
CA LEU A 258 10.52 -0.95 8.34
C LEU A 258 9.24 -0.26 7.89
N THR A 259 9.30 1.08 7.85
CA THR A 259 8.35 1.88 7.07
C THR A 259 8.54 1.63 5.57
N MET A 260 7.56 2.04 4.75
CA MET A 260 7.72 2.02 3.30
C MET A 260 8.87 2.93 2.83
N GLU A 261 9.05 4.09 3.46
CA GLU A 261 10.18 4.98 3.17
C GLU A 261 11.52 4.29 3.37
N GLU A 262 11.73 3.67 4.53
CA GLU A 262 12.96 2.93 4.84
C GLU A 262 13.17 1.75 3.89
N TYR A 263 12.11 0.94 3.67
CA TYR A 263 12.17 -0.23 2.81
C TYR A 263 12.52 0.09 1.35
N PHE A 264 12.07 1.24 0.85
CA PHE A 264 12.33 1.69 -0.52
C PHE A 264 13.49 2.68 -0.64
N HIS A 265 14.27 2.88 0.42
CA HIS A 265 15.39 3.82 0.45
C HIS A 265 15.02 5.23 0.00
N LEU A 266 13.85 5.71 0.44
CA LEU A 266 13.40 7.07 0.20
C LEU A 266 13.99 8.01 1.24
N ALA A 267 14.09 9.30 0.88
CA ALA A 267 14.48 10.32 1.83
C ALA A 267 13.44 10.41 2.96
N PRO A 268 13.87 10.48 4.24
CA PRO A 268 12.97 10.69 5.36
C PRO A 268 12.25 12.03 5.21
N TRP A 269 11.13 12.18 5.91
CA TRP A 269 10.48 13.48 6.00
C TRP A 269 11.39 14.47 6.72
N LYS A 270 11.56 15.65 6.11
CA LYS A 270 12.21 16.78 6.74
C LYS A 270 11.17 17.90 6.84
N PRO A 271 10.88 18.43 8.04
CA PRO A 271 10.09 19.65 8.12
C PRO A 271 10.81 20.74 7.34
N VAL A 272 10.07 21.42 6.46
CA VAL A 272 10.59 22.64 5.83
C VAL A 272 10.81 23.62 6.96
N LYS A 273 12.06 24.02 7.21
CA LYS A 273 12.34 25.17 8.07
C LYS A 273 11.73 26.36 7.37
N VAL A 274 10.56 26.82 7.82
CA VAL A 274 10.08 28.14 7.46
C VAL A 274 11.07 29.10 8.10
N SER A 275 11.95 29.70 7.30
CA SER A 275 12.67 30.88 7.73
C SER A 275 11.61 31.92 8.07
N THR A 276 11.44 32.21 9.36
CA THR A 276 10.76 33.45 9.76
C THR A 276 11.51 34.60 9.08
N PRO A 277 10.79 35.52 8.40
CA PRO A 277 11.43 36.70 7.82
C PRO A 277 12.13 37.53 8.89
#